data_AF-A0AAU2XV62-F1
#
_entry.id   AF-A0AAU2XV62-F1
#
_cell.length_a   1.000
_cell.length_b   1.000
_cell.length_c   1.000
_cell.angle_alpha   90.00
_cell.angle_beta   90.00
_cell.angle_gamma   90.00
#
_symmetry.space_group_name_H-M   'P 1'
#
loop_
_entity.id
_entity.type
_entity.pdbx_description
1 polymer ?
#
loop_
_entity_poly.entity_id
_entity_poly.type
_entity_poly.pdbx_seq_one_letter_code
_entity_poly.pdbx_strand_id
1 'polypeptide(L)'
;MIRMVTAARLERLEADASAAREHARQASTAANEAFGEHVRELFAVTARAEQAETATSEVSAILSLALEELAAAQKELLLNDIAIRQLREELDEARRAGRSLFLLMYYGEPHTIYRSREDAYADTATHGAPADGWVPSDERPASQVTWRIEAFIQVGIPNGFRRAFMPAPEPVGGAA
;
A
#
# COMPACT_ATOMS: atom_id res chain seq x y z
N MET A 1 109.72 -2.34 -9.35
CA MET A 1 108.70 -1.28 -9.13
C MET A 1 107.41 -1.55 -9.91
N ILE A 2 107.46 -1.80 -11.24
CA ILE A 2 106.28 -2.07 -12.09
C ILE A 2 105.39 -3.23 -11.58
N ARG A 3 106.00 -4.36 -11.19
CA ARG A 3 105.26 -5.54 -10.70
C ARG A 3 104.44 -5.30 -9.41
N MET A 4 104.93 -4.46 -8.50
CA MET A 4 104.22 -4.13 -7.25
C MET A 4 103.02 -3.21 -7.51
N VAL A 5 103.14 -2.26 -8.45
CA VAL A 5 102.04 -1.35 -8.81
C VAL A 5 100.90 -2.11 -9.50
N THR A 6 101.22 -3.12 -10.32
CA THR A 6 100.20 -3.99 -10.94
C THR A 6 99.49 -4.90 -9.94
N ALA A 7 100.19 -5.45 -8.94
CA ALA A 7 99.58 -6.30 -7.92
C ALA A 7 98.59 -5.52 -7.05
N ALA A 8 99.01 -4.35 -6.53
CA ALA A 8 98.14 -3.48 -5.74
C ALA A 8 96.90 -3.00 -6.52
N ARG A 9 97.02 -2.79 -7.83
CA ARG A 9 95.90 -2.40 -8.69
C ARG A 9 94.91 -3.55 -8.91
N LEU A 10 95.40 -4.79 -9.05
CA LEU A 10 94.56 -5.98 -9.16
C LEU A 10 93.79 -6.24 -7.86
N GLU A 11 94.46 -6.19 -6.71
CA GLU A 11 93.80 -6.33 -5.40
C GLU A 11 92.70 -5.27 -5.20
N ARG A 12 92.97 -4.03 -5.61
CA ARG A 12 91.96 -2.96 -5.53
C ARG A 12 90.76 -3.22 -6.43
N LEU A 13 90.98 -3.68 -7.66
CA LEU A 13 89.87 -4.03 -8.58
C LEU A 13 89.06 -5.23 -8.06
N GLU A 14 89.69 -6.21 -7.43
CA GLU A 14 89.00 -7.35 -6.81
C GLU A 14 88.17 -6.92 -5.61
N ALA A 15 88.70 -6.01 -4.78
CA ALA A 15 87.97 -5.40 -3.67
C ALA A 15 86.76 -4.58 -4.17
N ASP A 16 86.96 -3.73 -5.18
CA ASP A 16 85.89 -2.93 -5.79
C ASP A 16 84.81 -3.80 -6.42
N ALA A 17 85.21 -4.86 -7.14
CA ALA A 17 84.27 -5.83 -7.74
C ALA A 17 83.48 -6.60 -6.67
N SER A 18 84.13 -6.96 -5.56
CA SER A 18 83.47 -7.63 -4.44
C SER A 18 82.48 -6.71 -3.74
N ALA A 19 82.84 -5.45 -3.50
CA ALA A 19 81.94 -4.43 -2.97
C ALA A 19 80.75 -4.17 -3.90
N ALA A 20 80.98 -4.06 -5.21
CA ALA A 20 79.92 -3.86 -6.18
C ALA A 20 78.92 -5.02 -6.23
N ARG A 21 79.41 -6.28 -6.13
CA ARG A 21 78.54 -7.47 -6.05
C ARG A 21 77.69 -7.48 -4.79
N GLU A 22 78.29 -7.14 -3.65
CA GLU A 22 77.56 -7.09 -2.38
C GLU A 22 76.50 -5.98 -2.39
N HIS A 23 76.84 -4.79 -2.91
CA HIS A 23 75.86 -3.72 -3.11
C HIS A 23 74.72 -4.12 -4.05
N ALA A 24 75.02 -4.80 -5.16
CA ALA A 24 74.00 -5.29 -6.08
C ALA A 24 73.08 -6.33 -5.42
N ARG A 25 73.65 -7.23 -4.59
CA ARG A 25 72.87 -8.20 -3.82
C ARG A 25 71.95 -7.52 -2.82
N GLN A 26 72.46 -6.55 -2.06
CA GLN A 26 71.67 -5.79 -1.09
C GLN A 26 70.54 -5.01 -1.76
N ALA A 27 70.85 -4.33 -2.87
CA ALA A 27 69.85 -3.60 -3.64
C ALA A 27 68.76 -4.53 -4.22
N SER A 28 69.14 -5.71 -4.71
CA SER A 28 68.20 -6.71 -5.22
C SER A 28 67.29 -7.27 -4.13
N THR A 29 67.84 -7.57 -2.94
CA THR A 29 67.05 -8.02 -1.79
C THR A 29 66.05 -6.95 -1.36
N ALA A 30 66.51 -5.70 -1.18
CA ALA A 30 65.64 -4.59 -0.80
C ALA A 30 64.54 -4.31 -1.84
N ALA A 31 64.88 -4.41 -3.14
CA ALA A 31 63.91 -4.25 -4.21
C ALA A 31 62.85 -5.36 -4.21
N ASN A 32 63.26 -6.62 -3.98
CA ASN A 32 62.32 -7.75 -3.89
C ASN A 32 61.41 -7.65 -2.67
N GLU A 33 61.93 -7.18 -1.52
CA GLU A 33 61.13 -6.93 -0.32
C GLU A 33 60.09 -5.84 -0.58
N ALA A 34 60.51 -4.69 -1.11
CA ALA A 34 59.61 -3.59 -1.45
C ALA A 34 58.55 -4.01 -2.50
N PHE A 35 58.95 -4.78 -3.51
CA PHE A 35 58.01 -5.33 -4.49
C PHE A 35 57.01 -6.29 -3.82
N GLY A 36 57.47 -7.17 -2.93
CA GLY A 36 56.61 -8.08 -2.18
C GLY A 36 55.61 -7.36 -1.27
N GLU A 37 56.01 -6.25 -0.66
CA GLU A 37 55.11 -5.37 0.10
C GLU A 37 54.08 -4.70 -0.80
N HIS A 38 54.53 -4.12 -1.91
CA HIS A 38 53.64 -3.46 -2.87
C HIS A 38 52.59 -4.40 -3.45
N VAL A 39 52.98 -5.63 -3.80
CA VAL A 39 52.04 -6.64 -4.30
C VAL A 39 50.99 -6.99 -3.24
N ARG A 40 51.39 -7.15 -1.98
CA ARG A 40 50.46 -7.41 -0.86
C ARG A 40 49.49 -6.25 -0.66
N GLU A 41 49.98 -5.03 -0.71
CA GLU A 41 49.15 -3.83 -0.60
C GLU A 41 48.15 -3.73 -1.75
N LEU A 42 48.60 -3.96 -2.98
CA LEU A 42 47.75 -3.93 -4.18
C LEU A 42 46.61 -4.94 -4.07
N PHE A 43 46.91 -6.19 -3.68
CA PHE A 43 45.88 -7.20 -3.44
C PHE A 43 44.89 -6.79 -2.34
N ALA A 44 45.38 -6.19 -1.25
CA ALA A 44 44.51 -5.72 -0.17
C ALA A 44 43.62 -4.55 -0.58
N VAL A 45 44.09 -3.67 -1.48
CA VAL A 45 43.28 -2.58 -2.05
C VAL A 45 42.24 -3.15 -3.02
N THR A 46 42.65 -4.04 -3.93
CA THR A 46 41.75 -4.66 -4.91
C THR A 46 40.64 -5.45 -4.22
N ALA A 47 40.97 -6.27 -3.22
CA ALA A 47 39.96 -7.03 -2.47
C ALA A 47 38.95 -6.11 -1.76
N ARG A 48 39.40 -4.96 -1.22
CA ARG A 48 38.49 -3.97 -0.63
C ARG A 48 37.60 -3.29 -1.67
N ALA A 49 38.15 -3.01 -2.85
CA ALA A 49 37.38 -2.44 -3.96
C ALA A 49 36.28 -3.40 -4.44
N GLU A 50 36.61 -4.67 -4.66
CA GLU A 50 35.65 -5.72 -5.06
C GLU A 50 34.54 -5.90 -4.02
N GLN A 51 34.89 -5.88 -2.72
CA GLN A 51 33.91 -5.94 -1.64
C GLN A 51 32.99 -4.71 -1.64
N ALA A 52 33.55 -3.52 -1.85
CA ALA A 52 32.77 -2.28 -1.92
C ALA A 52 31.82 -2.27 -3.12
N GLU A 53 32.26 -2.76 -4.29
CA GLU A 53 31.42 -2.91 -5.49
C GLU A 53 30.28 -3.90 -5.28
N THR A 54 30.58 -5.04 -4.63
CA THR A 54 29.56 -6.05 -4.28
C THR A 54 28.52 -5.46 -3.33
N ALA A 55 28.96 -4.82 -2.24
CA ALA A 55 28.06 -4.16 -1.29
C ALA A 55 27.22 -3.06 -1.95
N THR A 56 27.82 -2.27 -2.85
CA THR A 56 27.09 -1.22 -3.58
C THR A 56 26.01 -1.84 -4.49
N SER A 57 26.31 -2.95 -5.14
CA SER A 57 25.35 -3.67 -6.00
C SER A 57 24.18 -4.23 -5.19
N GLU A 58 24.46 -4.82 -4.02
CA GLU A 58 23.43 -5.31 -3.09
C GLU A 58 22.53 -4.17 -2.59
N VAL A 59 23.12 -3.05 -2.15
CA VAL A 59 22.36 -1.88 -1.70
C VAL A 59 21.52 -1.29 -2.82
N SER A 60 22.05 -1.23 -4.04
CA SER A 60 21.31 -0.78 -5.20
C SER A 60 20.09 -1.66 -5.49
N ALA A 61 20.24 -2.99 -5.37
CA ALA A 61 19.13 -3.92 -5.58
C ALA A 61 18.03 -3.77 -4.51
N ILE A 62 18.42 -3.62 -3.24
CA ILE A 62 17.49 -3.36 -2.14
C ILE A 62 16.75 -2.03 -2.36
N LEU A 63 17.45 -0.98 -2.76
CA LEU A 63 16.85 0.32 -3.00
C LEU A 63 15.83 0.27 -4.15
N SER A 64 16.17 -0.41 -5.25
CA SER A 64 15.23 -0.60 -6.36
C SER A 64 13.95 -1.30 -5.91
N LEU A 65 14.06 -2.40 -5.16
CA LEU A 65 12.90 -3.12 -4.63
C LEU A 65 12.05 -2.22 -3.71
N ALA A 66 12.69 -1.49 -2.79
CA ALA A 66 11.99 -0.60 -1.86
C ALA A 66 11.25 0.54 -2.60
N LEU A 67 11.82 1.06 -3.70
CA LEU A 67 11.17 2.07 -4.52
C LEU A 67 9.96 1.51 -5.28
N GLU A 68 10.05 0.27 -5.77
CA GLU A 68 8.93 -0.42 -6.42
C GLU A 68 7.78 -0.66 -5.43
N GLU A 69 8.09 -1.15 -4.23
CA GLU A 69 7.09 -1.34 -3.16
C GLU A 69 6.45 -0.03 -2.74
N LEU A 70 7.24 1.04 -2.58
CA LEU A 70 6.72 2.37 -2.24
C LEU A 70 5.79 2.91 -3.33
N ALA A 71 6.17 2.75 -4.60
CA ALA A 71 5.34 3.19 -5.72
C ALA A 71 4.01 2.41 -5.78
N ALA A 72 4.05 1.10 -5.52
CA ALA A 72 2.86 0.27 -5.44
C ALA A 72 1.93 0.72 -4.29
N ALA A 73 2.48 0.93 -3.09
CA ALA A 73 1.72 1.40 -1.94
C ALA A 73 1.11 2.79 -2.15
N GLN A 74 1.85 3.72 -2.76
CA GLN A 74 1.34 5.06 -3.11
C GLN A 74 0.19 4.98 -4.11
N LYS A 75 0.29 4.10 -5.12
CA LYS A 75 -0.79 3.87 -6.08
C LYS A 75 -2.04 3.32 -5.39
N GLU A 76 -1.89 2.35 -4.49
CA GLU A 76 -3.00 1.79 -3.73
C GLU A 76 -3.68 2.84 -2.86
N LEU A 77 -2.89 3.68 -2.17
CA LEU A 77 -3.43 4.78 -1.36
C LEU A 77 -4.25 5.76 -2.20
N LEU A 78 -3.76 6.14 -3.39
CA LEU A 78 -4.50 7.02 -4.30
C LEU A 78 -5.83 6.39 -4.76
N LEU A 79 -5.83 5.09 -5.09
CA LEU A 79 -7.04 4.37 -5.47
C LEU A 79 -8.04 4.32 -4.31
N ASN A 80 -7.56 4.04 -3.10
CA ASN A 80 -8.39 4.01 -1.90
C ASN A 80 -8.98 5.40 -1.57
N ASP A 81 -8.20 6.48 -1.72
CA ASP A 81 -8.69 7.85 -1.52
C ASP A 81 -9.80 8.23 -2.51
N ILE A 82 -9.67 7.81 -3.77
CA ILE A 82 -10.72 7.98 -4.78
C ILE A 82 -11.97 7.20 -4.39
N ALA A 83 -11.82 5.93 -4.00
CA ALA A 83 -12.95 5.09 -3.59
C ALA A 83 -13.66 5.65 -2.34
N ILE A 84 -12.91 6.12 -1.35
CA ILE A 84 -13.47 6.77 -0.15
C ILE A 84 -14.25 8.03 -0.53
N ARG A 85 -13.74 8.82 -1.47
CA ARG A 85 -14.45 10.03 -1.95
C ARG A 85 -15.77 9.67 -2.62
N GLN A 86 -15.77 8.67 -3.51
CA GLN A 86 -16.98 8.19 -4.17
C GLN A 86 -18.00 7.67 -3.15
N LEU A 87 -17.58 6.84 -2.20
CA LEU A 87 -18.46 6.34 -1.14
C LEU A 87 -19.03 7.46 -0.26
N ARG A 88 -18.26 8.52 0.00
CA ARG A 88 -18.75 9.70 0.72
C ARG A 88 -19.79 10.46 -0.10
N GLU A 89 -19.57 10.65 -1.40
CA GLU A 89 -20.53 11.29 -2.29
C GLU A 89 -21.84 10.48 -2.40
N GLU A 90 -21.75 9.16 -2.52
CA GLU A 90 -22.91 8.26 -2.51
C GLU A 90 -23.67 8.34 -1.19
N LEU A 91 -22.96 8.39 -0.06
CA LEU A 91 -23.56 8.52 1.26
C LEU A 91 -24.23 9.88 1.46
N ASP A 92 -23.60 10.96 1.02
CA ASP A 92 -24.16 12.31 1.09
C ASP A 92 -25.38 12.45 0.18
N GLU A 93 -25.36 11.83 -1.00
CA GLU A 93 -26.54 11.72 -1.85
C GLU A 93 -27.66 10.90 -1.20
N ALA A 94 -27.33 9.80 -0.53
CA ALA A 94 -28.29 9.00 0.22
C ALA A 94 -28.90 9.78 1.40
N ARG A 95 -28.14 10.70 2.01
CA ARG A 95 -28.55 11.55 3.14
C ARG A 95 -29.33 12.80 2.74
N ARG A 96 -29.49 13.11 1.45
CA ARG A 96 -30.28 14.29 1.02
C ARG A 96 -31.71 14.19 1.57
N ALA A 97 -32.08 15.16 2.41
CA ALA A 97 -33.40 15.25 3.01
C ALA A 97 -34.51 15.23 1.95
N GLY A 98 -35.54 14.42 2.20
CA GLY A 98 -36.69 14.26 1.28
C GLY A 98 -36.63 13.04 0.35
N ARG A 99 -35.55 12.24 0.37
CA ARG A 99 -35.55 10.93 -0.32
C ARG A 99 -36.40 9.92 0.47
N SER A 100 -37.38 9.33 -0.19
CA SER A 100 -38.24 8.31 0.39
C SER A 100 -37.53 6.96 0.38
N LEU A 101 -37.36 6.35 1.55
CA LEU A 101 -37.07 4.93 1.73
C LEU A 101 -38.39 4.19 1.84
N PHE A 102 -38.42 2.93 1.39
CA PHE A 102 -39.63 2.11 1.40
C PHE A 102 -39.41 0.94 2.34
N LEU A 103 -40.16 0.87 3.44
CA LEU A 103 -40.14 -0.26 4.35
C LEU A 103 -41.22 -1.25 3.92
N LEU A 104 -40.80 -2.47 3.63
CA LEU A 104 -41.70 -3.60 3.50
C LEU A 104 -42.00 -4.19 4.88
N MET A 105 -43.27 -4.43 5.15
CA MET A 105 -43.76 -5.01 6.40
C MET A 105 -44.57 -6.27 6.10
N TYR A 106 -44.41 -7.28 6.95
CA TYR A 106 -45.22 -8.50 6.94
C TYR A 106 -46.09 -8.53 8.19
N TYR A 107 -47.41 -8.47 8.05
CA TYR A 107 -48.35 -8.34 9.19
C TYR A 107 -47.97 -7.23 10.20
N GLY A 108 -47.46 -6.10 9.72
CA GLY A 108 -47.06 -4.97 10.56
C GLY A 108 -45.69 -5.13 11.24
N GLU A 109 -44.94 -6.21 10.99
CA GLU A 109 -43.55 -6.34 11.40
C GLU A 109 -42.59 -5.87 10.28
N PRO A 110 -41.55 -5.07 10.59
CA PRO A 110 -40.54 -4.67 9.61
C PRO A 110 -39.84 -5.87 8.99
N HIS A 111 -39.88 -5.99 7.67
CA HIS A 111 -39.22 -7.06 6.93
C HIS A 111 -37.89 -6.60 6.31
N THR A 112 -37.92 -5.59 5.42
CA THR A 112 -36.72 -5.08 4.72
C THR A 112 -36.95 -3.64 4.23
N ILE A 113 -35.87 -2.87 4.10
CA ILE A 113 -35.89 -1.46 3.63
C ILE A 113 -35.27 -1.39 2.23
N TYR A 114 -35.98 -0.72 1.32
CA TYR A 114 -35.56 -0.53 -0.07
C TYR A 114 -35.34 0.94 -0.39
N ARG A 115 -34.45 1.18 -1.36
CA ARG A 115 -34.13 2.51 -1.89
C ARG A 115 -35.18 3.01 -2.88
N SER A 116 -35.96 2.11 -3.48
CA SER A 116 -37.04 2.43 -4.42
C SER A 116 -38.31 1.64 -4.08
N ARG A 117 -39.45 2.16 -4.56
CA ARG A 117 -40.75 1.50 -4.38
C ARG A 117 -40.83 0.25 -5.26
N GLU A 118 -40.22 0.33 -6.44
CA GLU A 118 -40.16 -0.70 -7.46
C GLU A 118 -39.39 -1.93 -6.96
N ASP A 119 -38.26 -1.74 -6.26
CA ASP A 119 -37.50 -2.84 -5.65
C ASP A 119 -38.30 -3.51 -4.53
N ALA A 120 -38.98 -2.72 -3.70
CA ALA A 120 -39.85 -3.25 -2.65
C ALA A 120 -41.02 -4.07 -3.24
N TYR A 121 -41.57 -3.66 -4.38
CA TYR A 121 -42.61 -4.42 -5.09
C TYR A 121 -42.08 -5.67 -5.77
N ALA A 122 -40.89 -5.61 -6.36
CA ALA A 122 -40.27 -6.77 -6.98
C ALA A 122 -40.03 -7.87 -5.94
N ASP A 123 -39.61 -7.49 -4.73
CA ASP A 123 -39.34 -8.44 -3.66
C ASP A 123 -40.63 -9.10 -3.12
N THR A 124 -41.72 -8.35 -2.97
CA THR A 124 -43.00 -8.94 -2.52
C THR A 124 -43.61 -9.92 -3.52
N ALA A 125 -43.35 -9.73 -4.81
CA ALA A 125 -43.72 -10.69 -5.84
C ALA A 125 -42.99 -12.03 -5.66
N THR A 126 -41.75 -12.02 -5.14
CA THR A 126 -41.02 -13.26 -4.80
C THR A 126 -41.64 -14.01 -3.61
N HIS A 127 -42.37 -13.29 -2.75
CA HIS A 127 -43.08 -13.83 -1.59
C HIS A 127 -44.54 -14.20 -1.86
N GLY A 128 -44.96 -14.23 -3.14
CA GLY A 128 -46.28 -14.72 -3.54
C GLY A 128 -47.44 -13.74 -3.32
N ALA A 129 -47.16 -12.45 -3.13
CA ALA A 129 -48.19 -11.42 -3.05
C ALA A 129 -48.81 -11.11 -4.44
N PRO A 130 -50.15 -11.00 -4.58
CA PRO A 130 -50.79 -10.68 -5.84
C PRO A 130 -50.45 -9.23 -6.28
N ALA A 131 -50.15 -9.03 -7.57
CA ALA A 131 -49.72 -7.75 -8.14
C ALA A 131 -50.83 -6.67 -8.18
N ASP A 132 -52.07 -7.10 -7.97
CA ASP A 132 -53.31 -6.39 -8.25
C ASP A 132 -54.09 -6.01 -6.96
N GLY A 133 -53.58 -6.39 -5.79
CA GLY A 133 -54.19 -6.11 -4.47
C GLY A 133 -53.67 -4.86 -3.73
N TRP A 134 -52.77 -4.09 -4.34
CA TRP A 134 -52.06 -3.00 -3.67
C TRP A 134 -52.87 -1.70 -3.64
N VAL A 135 -53.76 -1.57 -2.67
CA VAL A 135 -54.46 -0.31 -2.39
C VAL A 135 -53.49 0.63 -1.64
N PRO A 136 -53.36 1.93 -2.02
CA PRO A 136 -52.65 2.91 -1.20
C PRO A 136 -53.18 2.85 0.22
N SER A 137 -52.29 2.68 1.22
CA SER A 137 -52.59 2.50 2.65
C SER A 137 -54.05 2.86 2.98
N ASP A 138 -54.93 1.86 2.92
CA ASP A 138 -56.26 2.03 3.45
C ASP A 138 -56.14 2.30 4.96
N GLU A 139 -57.19 2.86 5.56
CA GLU A 139 -57.25 3.19 7.00
C GLU A 139 -57.10 1.95 7.91
N ARG A 140 -56.87 0.76 7.33
CA ARG A 140 -56.74 -0.50 8.06
C ARG A 140 -55.40 -0.59 8.79
N PRO A 141 -55.38 -1.15 10.01
CA PRO A 141 -54.14 -1.43 10.75
C PRO A 141 -53.18 -2.32 9.95
N ALA A 142 -51.87 -2.04 10.05
CA ALA A 142 -50.83 -2.79 9.34
C ALA A 142 -50.81 -4.30 9.69
N SER A 143 -51.29 -4.68 10.88
CA SER A 143 -51.44 -6.07 11.31
C SER A 143 -52.56 -6.83 10.58
N GLN A 144 -53.43 -6.14 9.84
CA GLN A 144 -54.53 -6.75 9.08
C GLN A 144 -54.18 -6.95 7.60
N VAL A 145 -52.99 -6.54 7.17
CA VAL A 145 -52.51 -6.66 5.79
C VAL A 145 -51.26 -7.54 5.77
N THR A 146 -51.29 -8.60 4.97
CA THR A 146 -50.18 -9.58 4.87
C THR A 146 -48.87 -8.90 4.46
N TRP A 147 -48.89 -8.07 3.40
CA TRP A 147 -47.72 -7.31 2.96
C TRP A 147 -48.08 -5.83 2.78
N ARG A 148 -47.28 -4.95 3.36
CA ARG A 148 -47.51 -3.49 3.31
C ARG A 148 -46.20 -2.76 3.06
N ILE A 149 -46.22 -1.80 2.14
CA ILE A 149 -45.07 -0.93 1.86
C ILE A 149 -45.37 0.46 2.40
N GLU A 150 -44.45 0.99 3.19
CA GLU A 150 -44.55 2.34 3.74
C GLU A 150 -43.37 3.20 3.33
N ALA A 151 -43.69 4.37 2.79
CA ALA A 151 -42.68 5.36 2.47
C ALA A 151 -42.29 6.13 3.74
N PHE A 152 -41.00 6.21 4.02
CA PHE A 152 -40.40 7.01 5.09
C PHE A 152 -39.44 8.02 4.49
N ILE A 153 -39.42 9.23 5.03
CA ILE A 153 -38.43 10.25 4.68
C ILE A 153 -37.53 10.51 5.88
N GLN A 154 -36.24 10.71 5.60
CA GLN A 154 -35.30 11.18 6.60
C GLN A 154 -35.67 12.61 7.02
N VAL A 155 -35.88 12.81 8.32
CA VAL A 155 -36.03 14.12 8.96
C VAL A 155 -34.63 14.61 9.28
N GLY A 156 -34.37 15.92 9.17
CA GLY A 156 -33.03 16.54 9.34
C GLY A 156 -32.37 16.42 10.72
N ILE A 157 -32.74 15.42 11.52
CA ILE A 157 -32.13 15.02 12.79
C ILE A 157 -31.37 13.70 12.53
N PRO A 158 -30.14 13.51 13.03
CA PRO A 158 -29.45 12.23 12.89
C PRO A 158 -30.32 11.08 13.41
N ASN A 159 -30.57 10.09 12.53
CA ASN A 159 -31.43 8.91 12.76
C ASN A 159 -32.94 9.17 12.90
N GLY A 160 -33.43 10.36 12.59
CA GLY A 160 -34.88 10.64 12.55
C GLY A 160 -35.50 10.23 11.22
N PHE A 161 -36.38 9.23 11.21
CA PHE A 161 -37.23 8.91 10.06
C PHE A 161 -38.69 9.17 10.42
N ARG A 162 -39.46 9.75 9.47
CA ARG A 162 -40.92 9.87 9.60
C ARG A 162 -41.60 9.26 8.40
N ARG A 163 -42.82 8.76 8.59
CA ARG A 163 -43.67 8.36 7.46
C ARG A 163 -43.84 9.54 6.50
N ALA A 164 -43.70 9.28 5.21
CA ALA A 164 -43.90 10.27 4.15
C ALA A 164 -45.38 10.68 4.04
N PHE A 165 -46.30 9.76 4.37
CA PHE A 165 -47.73 9.99 4.42
C PHE A 165 -48.26 9.65 5.82
N MET A 166 -48.84 10.64 6.50
CA MET A 166 -49.56 10.42 7.75
C MET A 166 -50.99 9.96 7.41
N PRO A 167 -51.49 8.86 8.00
CA PRO A 167 -52.91 8.52 7.89
C PRO A 167 -53.75 9.65 8.50
N ALA A 168 -54.92 9.92 7.93
CA ALA A 168 -55.85 10.90 8.48
C ALA A 168 -56.21 10.49 9.93
N PRO A 169 -56.29 11.44 10.88
CA PRO A 169 -56.72 11.10 12.24
C PRO A 169 -58.15 10.56 12.18
N GLU A 170 -58.38 9.37 12.75
CA GLU A 170 -59.74 8.87 12.97
C GLU A 170 -60.49 9.89 13.85
N PRO A 171 -61.72 10.31 13.48
CA PRO A 171 -62.53 11.12 14.36
C PRO A 171 -62.87 10.28 15.60
N VAL A 172 -62.34 10.69 16.75
CA VAL A 172 -62.74 10.13 18.05
C VAL A 172 -64.24 10.38 18.19
N GLY A 173 -65.03 9.32 18.03
CA GLY A 173 -66.48 9.36 18.21
C GLY A 173 -66.80 9.92 19.59
N GLY A 174 -67.34 11.13 19.62
CA GLY A 174 -67.81 11.75 20.85
C GLY A 174 -68.91 10.89 21.46
N ALA A 175 -68.72 10.51 22.73
CA ALA A 175 -69.74 9.84 23.51
C ALA A 175 -70.95 10.78 23.66
N ALA A 176 -72.12 10.28 23.25
CA ALA A 176 -73.43 10.80 23.63
C ALA A 176 -73.95 10.01 24.83
#